data_AF-B0VHJ9-F1
#
_entry.id   AF-B0VHJ9-F1
#
_cell.length_a   1.000
_cell.length_b   1.000
_cell.length_c   1.000
_cell.angle_alpha   90.00
_cell.angle_beta   90.00
_cell.angle_gamma   90.00
#
_symmetry.space_group_name_H-M   'P 1'
#
loop_
_entity.id
_entity.type
_entity.pdbx_description
1 polymer ?
#
loop_
_entity_poly.entity_id
_entity_poly.type
_entity_poly.pdbx_seq_one_letter_code
_entity_poly.pdbx_strand_id
1 'polypeptide(L)'
;MEYTFEAIKFFQARIEAYLNIWENATLEDMKSDQREKQHSPLNVRKALFRQAIGGHLTEGQEYRIVNQDLKWYLHPEFETFNRELRNLIKEKLEEKNLLYYWEPREYEEIAPEKLQGPFERELNCWKYVNLDYDDGDLGKDEAEISLKARWVLHCAYKANKLSEAEITQLIKLDLDALLCENAVYFNIFELKLITDFLLEQGVWDHLPDPLFVNRLSSQPE
;
A
#
# COMPACT_ATOMS: atom_id res chain seq x y z
N MET A 1 21.56 29.60 21.60
CA MET A 1 21.04 29.36 22.97
C MET A 1 21.08 27.85 23.16
N GLU A 2 21.90 27.36 24.08
CA GLU A 2 21.97 25.92 24.36
C GLU A 2 20.78 25.52 25.24
N TYR A 3 20.07 24.46 24.86
CA TYR A 3 18.95 23.96 25.64
C TYR A 3 19.44 23.20 26.87
N THR A 4 18.79 23.40 28.01
CA THR A 4 19.07 22.59 29.20
C THR A 4 18.54 21.17 29.02
N PHE A 5 19.10 20.22 29.79
CA PHE A 5 18.64 18.83 29.78
C PHE A 5 17.15 18.70 30.14
N GLU A 6 16.67 19.50 31.10
CA GLU A 6 15.27 19.55 31.49
C GLU A 6 14.38 20.05 30.35
N ALA A 7 14.83 21.05 29.59
CA ALA A 7 14.10 21.56 28.43
C ALA A 7 14.00 20.48 27.34
N ILE A 8 15.09 19.76 27.06
CA ILE A 8 15.10 18.65 26.10
C ILE A 8 14.12 17.55 26.52
N LYS A 9 14.16 17.12 27.80
CA LYS A 9 13.23 16.12 28.32
C LYS A 9 11.77 16.57 28.23
N PHE A 10 11.50 17.84 28.54
CA PHE A 10 10.16 18.39 28.40
C PHE A 10 9.68 18.36 26.94
N PHE A 11 10.53 18.73 25.97
CA PHE A 11 10.18 18.65 24.55
C PHE A 11 9.89 17.22 24.09
N GLN A 12 10.70 16.25 24.51
CA GLN A 12 10.48 14.83 24.20
C GLN A 12 9.16 14.32 24.78
N ALA A 13 8.88 14.61 26.06
CA ALA A 13 7.62 14.23 26.71
C ALA A 13 6.41 14.85 26.02
N ARG A 14 6.54 16.09 25.53
CA ARG A 14 5.47 16.78 24.78
C ARG A 14 5.19 16.12 23.42
N ILE A 15 6.22 15.67 22.72
CA ILE A 15 6.06 14.92 21.45
C ILE A 15 5.28 13.63 21.71
N GLU A 16 5.65 12.88 22.75
CA GLU A 16 4.93 11.66 23.12
C GLU A 16 3.47 11.93 23.53
N ALA A 17 3.21 13.01 24.27
CA ALA A 17 1.84 13.40 24.58
C ALA A 17 1.02 13.70 23.33
N TYR A 18 1.60 14.37 22.33
CA TYR A 18 0.95 14.61 21.04
C TYR A 18 0.71 13.33 20.26
N LEU A 19 1.68 12.42 20.20
CA LEU A 19 1.50 11.11 19.56
C LEU A 19 0.36 10.33 20.22
N ASN A 20 0.33 10.28 21.56
CA ASN A 20 -0.73 9.60 22.29
C ASN A 20 -2.11 10.18 22.01
N ILE A 21 -2.26 11.51 21.93
CA ILE A 21 -3.54 12.12 21.58
C ILE A 21 -3.94 11.75 20.14
N TRP A 22 -2.98 11.74 19.21
CA TRP A 22 -3.23 11.40 17.82
C TRP A 22 -3.65 9.94 17.61
N GLU A 23 -2.94 9.01 18.25
CA GLU A 23 -3.17 7.57 18.13
C GLU A 23 -4.49 7.14 18.78
N ASN A 24 -4.88 7.80 19.86
CA ASN A 24 -6.12 7.53 20.61
C ASN A 24 -7.31 8.40 20.18
N ALA A 25 -7.18 9.18 19.11
CA ALA A 25 -8.29 9.95 18.56
C ALA A 25 -9.45 9.01 18.19
N THR A 26 -10.68 9.42 18.52
CA THR A 26 -11.88 8.68 18.14
C THR A 26 -12.42 9.16 16.80
N LEU A 27 -13.28 8.37 16.16
CA LEU A 27 -13.95 8.77 14.92
C LEU A 27 -14.70 10.12 15.06
N GLU A 28 -15.37 10.34 16.20
CA GLU A 28 -16.08 11.59 16.47
C GLU A 28 -15.12 12.78 16.59
N ASP A 29 -13.94 12.55 17.17
CA ASP A 29 -12.89 13.58 17.20
C ASP A 29 -12.41 13.94 15.80
N MET A 30 -12.43 13.03 14.82
CA MET A 30 -12.02 13.30 13.44
C MET A 30 -13.04 14.15 12.66
N LYS A 31 -14.32 14.07 13.02
CA LYS A 31 -15.43 14.77 12.36
C LYS A 31 -15.70 16.16 12.92
N SER A 32 -15.48 16.35 14.22
CA SER A 32 -15.87 17.57 14.96
C SER A 32 -15.15 18.85 14.51
N ASP A 33 -15.73 20.02 14.77
CA ASP A 33 -15.08 21.31 14.48
C ASP A 33 -13.84 21.49 15.39
N GLN A 34 -12.67 21.33 14.80
CA GLN A 34 -11.39 21.19 15.48
C GLN A 34 -10.80 22.51 16.00
N ARG A 35 -11.44 23.64 15.70
CA ARG A 35 -10.85 24.99 15.85
C ARG A 35 -10.80 25.49 17.29
N GLU A 36 -11.65 24.97 18.18
CA GLU A 36 -11.78 25.49 19.54
C GLU A 36 -10.95 24.74 20.60
N LYS A 37 -10.52 23.49 20.34
CA LYS A 37 -9.76 22.68 21.30
C LYS A 37 -8.28 22.64 20.95
N GLN A 38 -7.40 23.12 21.84
CA GLN A 38 -5.94 23.07 21.65
C GLN A 38 -5.40 21.65 21.47
N HIS A 39 -6.09 20.66 22.03
CA HIS A 39 -5.75 19.23 21.94
C HIS A 39 -6.59 18.48 20.90
N SER A 40 -7.21 19.18 19.96
CA SER A 40 -7.93 18.54 18.86
C SER A 40 -6.96 17.74 17.96
N PRO A 41 -7.39 16.61 17.38
CA PRO A 41 -6.57 15.84 16.45
C PRO A 41 -5.88 16.68 15.37
N LEU A 42 -6.58 17.66 14.78
CA LEU A 42 -5.98 18.58 13.80
C LEU A 42 -4.83 19.40 14.37
N ASN A 43 -5.01 20.01 15.54
CA ASN A 43 -3.98 20.85 16.15
C ASN A 43 -2.77 20.04 16.58
N VAL A 44 -3.00 18.84 17.11
CA VAL A 44 -1.97 17.88 17.47
C VAL A 44 -1.20 17.41 16.24
N ARG A 45 -1.89 17.02 15.16
CA ARG A 45 -1.24 16.57 13.91
C ARG A 45 -0.41 17.68 13.26
N LYS A 46 -0.88 18.93 13.29
CA LYS A 46 -0.09 20.11 12.89
C LYS A 46 1.13 20.34 13.78
N ALA A 47 1.02 20.12 15.08
CA ALA A 47 2.14 20.24 16.00
C ALA A 47 3.22 19.19 15.70
N LEU A 48 2.81 17.94 15.51
CA LEU A 48 3.69 16.85 15.10
C LEU A 48 4.37 17.13 13.75
N PHE A 49 3.62 17.68 12.78
CA PHE A 49 4.21 18.11 11.50
C PHE A 49 5.33 19.15 11.68
N ARG A 50 5.13 20.16 12.52
CA ARG A 50 6.18 21.14 12.83
C ARG A 50 7.41 20.49 13.47
N GLN A 51 7.23 19.47 14.30
CA GLN A 51 8.35 18.73 14.89
C GLN A 51 9.10 17.90 13.84
N ALA A 52 8.37 17.31 12.88
CA ALA A 52 8.98 16.59 11.76
C ALA A 52 9.84 17.50 10.89
N ILE A 53 9.33 18.67 10.47
CA ILE A 53 10.12 19.66 9.69
C ILE A 53 11.37 20.10 10.44
N GLY A 54 11.29 20.23 11.77
CA GLY A 54 12.43 20.61 12.60
C GLY A 54 13.47 19.49 12.82
N GLY A 55 13.23 18.27 12.30
CA GLY A 55 14.10 17.12 12.55
C GLY A 55 14.12 16.72 14.04
N HIS A 56 13.00 16.90 14.74
CA HIS A 56 12.89 16.62 16.18
C HIS A 56 12.23 15.27 16.49
N LEU A 57 11.81 14.54 15.46
CA LEU A 57 11.23 13.21 15.61
C LEU A 57 12.29 12.14 15.40
N THR A 58 12.18 11.06 16.16
CA THR A 58 12.89 9.81 15.88
C THR A 58 12.20 9.07 14.74
N GLU A 59 12.93 8.18 14.05
CA GLU A 59 12.36 7.32 13.00
C GLU A 59 11.12 6.54 13.49
N GLY A 60 11.16 6.02 14.72
CA GLY A 60 10.01 5.31 15.31
C GLY A 60 8.78 6.20 15.50
N GLN A 61 8.97 7.48 15.84
CA GLN A 61 7.86 8.43 15.96
C GLN A 61 7.30 8.82 14.60
N GLU A 62 8.16 8.99 13.59
CA GLU A 62 7.70 9.24 12.21
C GLU A 62 6.89 8.06 11.68
N TYR A 63 7.35 6.83 11.91
CA TYR A 63 6.63 5.62 11.54
C TYR A 63 5.23 5.56 12.19
N ARG A 64 5.13 5.86 13.49
CA ARG A 64 3.86 5.92 14.22
C ARG A 64 2.88 6.91 13.60
N ILE A 65 3.36 8.10 13.23
CA ILE A 65 2.54 9.13 12.56
C ILE A 65 2.01 8.60 11.22
N VAL A 66 2.91 8.06 10.38
CA VAL A 66 2.54 7.53 9.06
C VAL A 66 1.53 6.40 9.18
N ASN A 67 1.74 5.47 10.10
CA ASN A 67 0.84 4.35 10.32
C ASN A 67 -0.57 4.82 10.75
N GLN A 68 -0.64 5.82 11.63
CA GLN A 68 -1.91 6.39 12.06
C GLN A 68 -2.58 7.21 10.94
N ASP A 69 -1.82 7.95 10.13
CA ASP A 69 -2.32 8.66 8.96
C ASP A 69 -2.93 7.68 7.94
N LEU A 70 -2.23 6.57 7.64
CA LEU A 70 -2.73 5.50 6.77
C LEU A 70 -4.01 4.87 7.34
N LYS A 71 -4.03 4.53 8.63
CA LYS A 71 -5.23 3.99 9.30
C LYS A 71 -6.44 4.90 9.11
N TRP A 72 -6.26 6.22 9.23
CA TRP A 72 -7.33 7.18 9.05
C TRP A 72 -7.73 7.37 7.60
N TYR A 73 -6.75 7.44 6.68
CA TYR A 73 -7.00 7.54 5.25
C TYR A 73 -7.83 6.37 4.72
N LEU A 74 -7.53 5.16 5.19
CA LEU A 74 -8.24 3.92 4.82
C LEU A 74 -9.57 3.73 5.56
N HIS A 75 -9.94 4.63 6.48
CA HIS A 75 -11.18 4.47 7.23
C HIS A 75 -12.38 4.68 6.29
N PRO A 76 -13.45 3.85 6.34
CA PRO A 76 -14.60 3.97 5.45
C PRO A 76 -15.29 5.34 5.49
N GLU A 77 -15.23 6.00 6.64
CA GLU A 77 -15.79 7.34 6.87
C GLU A 77 -14.78 8.47 6.69
N PHE A 78 -13.61 8.22 6.10
CA PHE A 78 -12.56 9.23 5.94
C PHE A 78 -13.08 10.50 5.24
N GLU A 79 -13.92 10.33 4.22
CA GLU A 79 -14.53 11.46 3.51
C GLU A 79 -15.52 12.28 4.37
N THR A 80 -15.90 11.82 5.56
CA THR A 80 -16.72 12.60 6.51
C THR A 80 -15.90 13.44 7.50
N PHE A 81 -14.57 13.26 7.54
CA PHE A 81 -13.72 13.94 8.51
C PHE A 81 -13.63 15.44 8.22
N ASN A 82 -13.14 16.20 9.21
CA ASN A 82 -12.83 17.61 9.03
C ASN A 82 -11.95 17.82 7.78
N ARG A 83 -12.37 18.71 6.88
CA ARG A 83 -11.72 18.93 5.58
C ARG A 83 -10.23 19.22 5.70
N GLU A 84 -9.83 20.05 6.66
CA GLU A 84 -8.43 20.44 6.83
C GLU A 84 -7.57 19.27 7.33
N LEU A 85 -8.12 18.43 8.21
CA LEU A 85 -7.46 17.23 8.68
C LEU A 85 -7.27 16.21 7.56
N ARG A 86 -8.30 15.98 6.73
CA ARG A 86 -8.22 15.10 5.56
C ARG A 86 -7.13 15.56 4.61
N ASN A 87 -7.11 16.85 4.27
CA ASN A 87 -6.11 17.41 3.36
C ASN A 87 -4.70 17.23 3.93
N LEU A 88 -4.50 17.51 5.22
CA LEU A 88 -3.22 17.31 5.88
C LEU A 88 -2.78 15.84 5.84
N ILE A 89 -3.69 14.87 6.04
CA ILE A 89 -3.36 13.45 5.93
C ILE A 89 -2.99 13.08 4.48
N LYS A 90 -3.82 13.48 3.50
CA LYS A 90 -3.58 13.18 2.07
C LYS A 90 -2.23 13.73 1.61
N GLU A 91 -1.97 15.03 1.84
CA GLU A 91 -0.72 15.69 1.47
C GLU A 91 0.51 14.98 2.06
N LYS A 92 0.42 14.50 3.32
CA LYS A 92 1.57 13.86 3.98
C LYS A 92 1.81 12.42 3.56
N LEU A 93 0.76 11.71 3.17
CA LEU A 93 0.90 10.40 2.53
C LEU A 93 1.42 10.56 1.09
N GLU A 94 0.97 11.58 0.36
CA GLU A 94 1.43 11.89 -1.00
C GLU A 94 2.91 12.27 -1.04
N GLU A 95 3.37 13.14 -0.13
CA GLU A 95 4.79 13.51 0.02
C GLU A 95 5.71 12.30 0.24
N LYS A 96 5.18 11.19 0.78
CA LYS A 96 5.90 9.94 1.01
C LYS A 96 5.67 8.90 -0.08
N ASN A 97 4.97 9.27 -1.17
CA ASN A 97 4.50 8.38 -2.24
C ASN A 97 3.63 7.22 -1.74
N LEU A 98 3.01 7.36 -0.55
CA LEU A 98 2.20 6.31 0.07
C LEU A 98 0.73 6.34 -0.35
N LEU A 99 0.22 7.40 -1.00
CA LEU A 99 -1.16 7.33 -1.51
C LEU A 99 -1.29 6.29 -2.63
N TYR A 100 -0.35 6.29 -3.56
CA TYR A 100 -0.40 5.43 -4.75
C TYR A 100 -0.39 3.93 -4.44
N TYR A 101 0.25 3.52 -3.35
CA TYR A 101 0.29 2.13 -2.90
C TYR A 101 -1.00 1.70 -2.15
N TRP A 102 -1.87 2.63 -1.75
CA TRP A 102 -3.07 2.34 -0.97
C TRP A 102 -4.37 2.77 -1.66
N GLU A 103 -4.30 3.59 -2.71
CA GLU A 103 -5.43 3.89 -3.58
C GLU A 103 -5.77 2.67 -4.44
N PRO A 104 -6.95 2.05 -4.24
CA PRO A 104 -7.35 0.94 -5.09
C PRO A 104 -7.54 1.47 -6.50
N ARG A 105 -6.97 0.77 -7.49
CA ARG A 105 -7.29 1.02 -8.89
C ARG A 105 -8.76 0.71 -9.10
N GLU A 106 -9.43 1.52 -9.91
CA GLU A 106 -10.81 1.23 -10.30
C GLU A 106 -10.82 0.04 -11.26
N TYR A 107 -11.24 -1.11 -10.75
CA TYR A 107 -11.48 -2.31 -11.53
C TYR A 107 -12.98 -2.47 -11.77
N GLU A 108 -13.38 -2.63 -13.04
CA GLU A 108 -14.77 -2.90 -13.37
C GLU A 108 -15.19 -4.28 -12.85
N GLU A 109 -16.34 -4.34 -12.17
CA GLU A 109 -16.93 -5.60 -11.76
C GLU A 109 -17.52 -6.31 -12.99
N ILE A 110 -17.01 -7.51 -13.31
CA ILE A 110 -17.42 -8.27 -14.48
C ILE A 110 -18.41 -9.36 -14.04
N ALA A 111 -19.65 -9.26 -14.52
CA ALA A 111 -20.68 -10.24 -14.26
C ALA A 111 -20.24 -11.65 -14.75
N PRO A 112 -20.46 -12.73 -13.97
CA PRO A 112 -20.02 -14.09 -14.32
C PRO A 112 -20.48 -14.59 -15.69
N GLU A 113 -21.64 -14.12 -16.17
CA GLU A 113 -22.22 -14.50 -17.46
C GLU A 113 -21.48 -13.88 -18.66
N LYS A 114 -20.78 -12.76 -18.42
CA LYS A 114 -19.95 -12.07 -19.43
C LYS A 114 -18.57 -12.70 -19.56
N LEU A 115 -18.14 -13.53 -18.60
CA LEU A 115 -16.87 -14.21 -18.62
C LEU A 115 -16.97 -15.47 -19.49
N GLN A 116 -16.40 -15.39 -20.68
CA GLN A 116 -16.32 -16.50 -21.62
C GLN A 116 -14.85 -16.76 -21.94
N GLY A 117 -14.37 -17.93 -21.52
CA GLY A 117 -13.06 -18.43 -21.90
C GLY A 117 -13.02 -18.92 -23.36
N PRO A 118 -11.85 -19.36 -23.82
CA PRO A 118 -10.62 -19.49 -23.03
C PRO A 118 -9.91 -18.14 -22.81
N PHE A 119 -9.09 -18.05 -21.75
CA PHE A 119 -8.51 -16.78 -21.25
C PHE A 119 -7.03 -16.59 -21.64
N GLU A 120 -6.58 -17.16 -22.77
CA GLU A 120 -5.18 -17.03 -23.19
C GLU A 120 -4.77 -15.58 -23.44
N ARG A 121 -5.71 -14.73 -23.86
CA ARG A 121 -5.41 -13.31 -24.07
C ARG A 121 -5.00 -12.64 -22.76
N GLU A 122 -5.76 -12.85 -21.70
CA GLU A 122 -5.51 -12.26 -20.39
C GLU A 122 -4.24 -12.84 -19.77
N LEU A 123 -4.00 -14.15 -19.91
CA LEU A 123 -2.75 -14.79 -19.47
C LEU A 123 -1.52 -14.26 -20.21
N ASN A 124 -1.64 -14.02 -21.53
CA ASN A 124 -0.56 -13.44 -22.33
C ASN A 124 -0.30 -11.98 -21.95
N CYS A 125 -1.36 -11.21 -21.69
CA CYS A 125 -1.23 -9.84 -21.20
C CYS A 125 -0.54 -9.83 -19.82
N TRP A 126 -0.97 -10.69 -18.90
CA TRP A 126 -0.38 -10.77 -17.57
C TRP A 126 1.11 -11.09 -17.59
N LYS A 127 1.55 -11.93 -18.53
CA LYS A 127 2.97 -12.25 -18.71
C LYS A 127 3.87 -11.03 -18.93
N TYR A 128 3.35 -9.94 -19.51
CA TYR A 128 4.13 -8.74 -19.79
C TYR A 128 4.53 -7.95 -18.55
N VAL A 129 3.90 -8.20 -17.40
CA VAL A 129 4.30 -7.59 -16.13
C VAL A 129 5.76 -7.85 -15.78
N ASN A 130 6.33 -8.96 -16.26
CA ASN A 130 7.71 -9.38 -15.99
C ASN A 130 8.74 -8.79 -16.97
N LEU A 131 8.34 -7.97 -17.94
CA LEU A 131 9.27 -7.37 -18.88
C LEU A 131 10.06 -6.25 -18.19
N ASP A 132 11.37 -6.28 -18.37
CA ASP A 132 12.27 -5.21 -17.95
C ASP A 132 12.15 -4.05 -18.95
N TYR A 133 11.77 -2.88 -18.45
CA TYR A 133 11.60 -1.66 -19.25
C TYR A 133 12.63 -0.63 -18.81
N ASP A 134 13.51 -0.24 -19.74
CA ASP A 134 14.50 0.82 -19.51
C ASP A 134 13.86 2.18 -19.14
N ASP A 135 12.59 2.38 -19.51
CA ASP A 135 11.78 3.57 -19.21
C ASP A 135 10.75 3.24 -18.14
N GLY A 136 10.85 3.92 -16.99
CA GLY A 136 9.97 3.70 -15.84
C GLY A 136 8.51 4.09 -16.09
N ASP A 137 8.23 5.02 -17.01
CA ASP A 137 6.84 5.36 -17.36
C ASP A 137 6.21 4.25 -18.21
N LEU A 138 6.97 3.68 -19.15
CA LEU A 138 6.54 2.51 -19.93
C LEU A 138 6.34 1.28 -19.03
N GLY A 139 7.27 1.04 -18.09
CA GLY A 139 7.15 -0.04 -17.12
C GLY A 139 5.90 0.08 -16.25
N LYS A 140 5.57 1.31 -15.82
CA LYS A 140 4.33 1.58 -15.09
C LYS A 140 3.10 1.27 -15.94
N ASP A 141 2.99 1.84 -17.14
CA ASP A 141 1.82 1.67 -18.02
C ASP A 141 1.54 0.19 -18.34
N GLU A 142 2.59 -0.58 -18.63
CA GLU A 142 2.49 -2.00 -18.94
C GLU A 142 2.11 -2.84 -17.71
N ALA A 143 2.62 -2.47 -16.52
CA ALA A 143 2.17 -3.05 -15.27
C ALA A 143 0.67 -2.79 -15.03
N GLU A 144 0.19 -1.55 -15.29
CA GLU A 144 -1.23 -1.23 -15.11
C GLU A 144 -2.15 -2.05 -16.03
N ILE A 145 -1.77 -2.19 -17.30
CA ILE A 145 -2.49 -2.98 -18.30
C ILE A 145 -2.50 -4.46 -17.91
N SER A 146 -1.35 -4.97 -17.49
CA SER A 146 -1.18 -6.36 -17.04
C SER A 146 -2.06 -6.64 -15.81
N LEU A 147 -2.10 -5.73 -14.84
CA LEU A 147 -2.93 -5.85 -13.64
C LEU A 147 -4.44 -5.87 -13.97
N LYS A 148 -4.88 -5.12 -14.99
CA LYS A 148 -6.28 -5.19 -15.49
C LYS A 148 -6.59 -6.58 -16.06
N ALA A 149 -5.68 -7.18 -16.83
CA ALA A 149 -5.85 -8.54 -17.30
C ALA A 149 -5.86 -9.55 -16.14
N ARG A 150 -5.02 -9.35 -15.13
CA ARG A 150 -5.00 -10.19 -13.92
C ARG A 150 -6.31 -10.10 -13.14
N TRP A 151 -6.95 -8.93 -13.09
CA TRP A 151 -8.28 -8.78 -12.51
C TRP A 151 -9.35 -9.59 -13.25
N VAL A 152 -9.35 -9.58 -14.58
CA VAL A 152 -10.28 -10.41 -15.38
C VAL A 152 -10.10 -11.90 -15.04
N LEU A 153 -8.85 -12.36 -14.92
CA LEU A 153 -8.54 -13.73 -14.51
C LEU A 153 -9.01 -14.03 -13.08
N HIS A 154 -8.94 -13.06 -12.17
CA HIS A 154 -9.50 -13.21 -10.82
C HIS A 154 -11.02 -13.41 -10.86
N CYS A 155 -11.74 -12.57 -11.62
CA CYS A 155 -13.19 -12.72 -11.79
C CYS A 155 -13.54 -14.09 -12.41
N ALA A 156 -12.78 -14.53 -13.43
CA ALA A 156 -12.96 -15.83 -14.07
C ALA A 156 -12.73 -16.99 -13.10
N TYR A 157 -11.70 -16.91 -12.25
CA TYR A 157 -11.41 -17.88 -11.22
C TYR A 157 -12.55 -17.97 -10.20
N LYS A 158 -13.01 -16.83 -9.64
CA LYS A 158 -14.12 -16.80 -8.68
C LYS A 158 -15.45 -17.31 -9.27
N ALA A 159 -15.62 -17.18 -10.59
CA ALA A 159 -16.77 -17.72 -11.32
C ALA A 159 -16.61 -19.20 -11.75
N ASN A 160 -15.54 -19.89 -11.34
CA ASN A 160 -15.20 -21.24 -11.77
C ASN A 160 -15.15 -21.41 -13.30
N LYS A 161 -14.60 -20.41 -14.00
CA LYS A 161 -14.47 -20.39 -15.47
C LYS A 161 -13.07 -20.75 -15.97
N LEU A 162 -12.07 -20.73 -15.10
CA LEU A 162 -10.72 -21.17 -15.46
C LEU A 162 -10.63 -22.70 -15.42
N SER A 163 -9.98 -23.27 -16.44
CA SER A 163 -9.53 -24.65 -16.46
C SER A 163 -8.33 -24.86 -15.53
N GLU A 164 -8.06 -26.11 -15.16
CA GLU A 164 -6.88 -26.47 -14.34
C GLU A 164 -5.56 -26.03 -14.98
N ALA A 165 -5.46 -26.10 -16.32
CA ALA A 165 -4.29 -25.65 -17.05
C ALA A 165 -4.09 -24.13 -16.94
N GLU A 166 -5.17 -23.34 -17.06
CA GLU A 166 -5.13 -21.89 -16.89
C GLU A 166 -4.81 -21.49 -15.45
N ILE A 167 -5.35 -22.21 -14.45
CA ILE A 167 -5.02 -21.99 -13.03
C ILE A 167 -3.54 -22.26 -12.78
N THR A 168 -3.01 -23.38 -13.28
CA THR A 168 -1.59 -23.74 -13.13
C THR A 168 -0.68 -22.68 -13.76
N GLN A 169 -1.04 -22.18 -14.95
CA GLN A 169 -0.31 -21.11 -15.61
C GLN A 169 -0.38 -19.80 -14.82
N LEU A 170 -1.56 -19.46 -14.28
CA LEU A 170 -1.76 -18.25 -13.50
C LEU A 170 -0.93 -18.26 -12.21
N ILE A 171 -0.85 -19.39 -11.50
CA ILE A 171 0.01 -19.56 -10.32
C ILE A 171 1.46 -19.20 -10.66
N LYS A 172 1.98 -19.73 -11.78
CA LYS A 172 3.35 -19.43 -12.20
C LYS A 172 3.55 -17.94 -12.49
N LEU A 173 2.63 -17.33 -13.24
CA LEU A 173 2.72 -15.92 -13.59
C LEU A 173 2.63 -15.02 -12.34
N ASP A 174 1.78 -15.36 -11.39
CA ASP A 174 1.62 -14.62 -10.14
C ASP A 174 2.87 -14.69 -9.26
N LEU A 175 3.51 -15.86 -9.17
CA LEU A 175 4.79 -16.00 -8.47
C LEU A 175 5.91 -15.19 -9.14
N ASP A 176 6.00 -15.24 -10.48
CA ASP A 176 6.98 -14.47 -11.24
C ASP A 176 6.76 -12.96 -11.06
N ALA A 177 5.49 -12.52 -11.12
CA ALA A 177 5.11 -11.11 -10.99
C ALA A 177 5.47 -10.48 -9.65
N LEU A 178 5.37 -11.24 -8.54
CA LEU A 178 5.75 -10.75 -7.22
C LEU A 178 7.26 -10.58 -7.02
N LEU A 179 8.08 -11.15 -7.91
CA LEU A 179 9.53 -11.11 -7.84
C LEU A 179 10.16 -10.18 -8.88
N CYS A 180 9.38 -9.67 -9.82
CA CYS A 180 9.85 -8.78 -10.88
C CYS A 180 10.02 -7.33 -10.39
N GLU A 181 10.78 -6.53 -11.13
CA GLU A 181 11.05 -5.12 -10.77
C GLU A 181 9.78 -4.26 -10.82
N ASN A 182 8.87 -4.58 -11.73
CA ASN A 182 7.59 -3.87 -11.87
C ASN A 182 6.61 -4.12 -10.71
N ALA A 183 6.91 -5.04 -9.78
CA ALA A 183 6.12 -5.22 -8.56
C ALA A 183 6.03 -3.93 -7.72
N VAL A 184 6.96 -3.00 -7.89
CA VAL A 184 6.93 -1.66 -7.27
C VAL A 184 5.69 -0.85 -7.66
N TYR A 185 5.07 -1.16 -8.80
CA TYR A 185 3.87 -0.50 -9.29
C TYR A 185 2.56 -1.14 -8.79
N PHE A 186 2.64 -2.21 -7.99
CA PHE A 186 1.46 -2.88 -7.44
C PHE A 186 1.06 -2.19 -6.14
N ASN A 187 -0.20 -1.82 -6.01
CA ASN A 187 -0.73 -1.33 -4.75
C ASN A 187 -1.07 -2.51 -3.82
N ILE A 188 -1.47 -2.20 -2.58
CA ILE A 188 -1.82 -3.20 -1.58
C ILE A 188 -3.02 -4.06 -1.97
N PHE A 189 -3.96 -3.53 -2.75
CA PHE A 189 -5.10 -4.28 -3.26
C PHE A 189 -4.64 -5.36 -4.24
N GLU A 190 -3.77 -5.01 -5.20
CA GLU A 190 -3.24 -5.98 -6.17
C GLU A 190 -2.35 -7.03 -5.53
N LEU A 191 -1.48 -6.60 -4.59
CA LEU A 191 -0.68 -7.54 -3.80
C LEU A 191 -1.58 -8.50 -3.02
N LYS A 192 -2.61 -7.99 -2.33
CA LYS A 192 -3.56 -8.82 -1.60
C LYS A 192 -4.31 -9.78 -2.53
N LEU A 193 -4.79 -9.29 -3.67
CA LEU A 193 -5.50 -10.09 -4.67
C LEU A 193 -4.68 -11.29 -5.15
N ILE A 194 -3.39 -11.05 -5.47
CA ILE A 194 -2.47 -12.08 -5.94
C ILE A 194 -2.14 -13.06 -4.81
N THR A 195 -1.78 -12.54 -3.63
CA THR A 195 -1.38 -13.38 -2.48
C THR A 195 -2.54 -14.22 -1.94
N ASP A 196 -3.76 -13.69 -1.84
CA ASP A 196 -4.96 -14.43 -1.44
C ASP A 196 -5.23 -15.60 -2.42
N PHE A 197 -5.07 -15.38 -3.73
CA PHE A 197 -5.20 -16.46 -4.72
C PHE A 197 -4.15 -17.55 -4.51
N LEU A 198 -2.87 -17.19 -4.33
CA LEU A 198 -1.79 -18.16 -4.10
C LEU A 198 -1.97 -18.94 -2.79
N LEU A 199 -2.49 -18.29 -1.75
CA LEU A 199 -2.88 -18.93 -0.48
C LEU A 199 -4.03 -19.92 -0.69
N GLU A 200 -5.06 -19.55 -1.44
CA GLU A 200 -6.19 -20.44 -1.78
C GLU A 200 -5.73 -21.68 -2.57
N GLN A 201 -4.71 -21.54 -3.42
CA GLN A 201 -4.09 -22.65 -4.15
C GLN A 201 -3.13 -23.49 -3.29
N GLY A 202 -2.82 -23.06 -2.06
CA GLY A 202 -1.88 -23.74 -1.16
C GLY A 202 -0.43 -23.69 -1.62
N VAL A 203 -0.05 -22.74 -2.47
CA VAL A 203 1.32 -22.63 -3.01
C VAL A 203 2.13 -21.46 -2.42
N TRP A 204 1.48 -20.57 -1.67
CA TRP A 204 2.15 -19.40 -1.05
C TRP A 204 3.28 -19.80 -0.09
N ASP A 205 3.00 -20.71 0.83
CA ASP A 205 3.97 -21.15 1.85
C ASP A 205 4.98 -22.19 1.32
N HIS A 206 4.72 -22.73 0.13
CA HIS A 206 5.52 -23.77 -0.53
C HIS A 206 6.26 -23.21 -1.75
N LEU A 207 6.88 -22.03 -1.59
CA LEU A 207 7.75 -21.47 -2.63
C LEU A 207 8.78 -22.53 -3.02
N PRO A 208 8.87 -22.92 -4.30
CA PRO A 208 9.84 -23.92 -4.72
C PRO A 208 11.26 -23.43 -4.40
N ASP A 209 12.08 -24.37 -3.94
CA ASP A 209 13.46 -24.16 -3.47
C ASP A 209 14.48 -23.49 -4.44
N PRO A 210 14.25 -23.20 -5.75
CA PRO A 210 15.26 -22.48 -6.52
C PRO A 210 15.30 -20.96 -6.29
N LEU A 211 14.25 -20.35 -5.72
CA LEU A 211 14.13 -18.88 -5.69
C LEU A 211 15.12 -18.18 -4.74
N PHE A 212 15.75 -18.93 -3.83
CA PHE A 212 16.75 -18.40 -2.88
C PHE A 212 18.21 -18.64 -3.29
N VAL A 213 18.49 -19.34 -4.39
CA VAL A 213 19.85 -19.85 -4.64
C VAL A 213 20.68 -18.95 -5.57
N ASN A 214 20.09 -18.09 -6.41
CA ASN A 214 20.84 -17.39 -7.47
C ASN A 214 21.20 -15.91 -7.21
N ARG A 215 20.98 -15.35 -6.01
CA ARG A 215 21.45 -13.99 -5.69
C ARG A 215 22.69 -13.92 -4.78
N LEU A 216 23.18 -15.05 -4.27
CA LEU A 216 24.37 -15.10 -3.40
C LEU A 216 25.55 -15.88 -3.99
N SER A 217 25.42 -16.47 -5.19
CA SER A 217 26.51 -17.19 -5.86
C SER A 217 26.98 -16.49 -7.14
N SER A 218 27.49 -15.27 -6.98
CA SER A 218 28.45 -14.68 -7.90
C SER A 218 29.58 -14.05 -7.10
N GLN A 219 30.36 -14.90 -6.43
CA GLN A 219 31.79 -14.66 -6.28
C GLN A 219 32.53 -15.66 -7.17
N PRO A 220 33.70 -15.28 -7.71
CA PRO A 220 34.90 -15.70 -6.99
C PRO A 220 36.02 -14.64 -6.98
N GLU A 221 36.77 -14.70 -5.87
CA GLU A 221 38.18 -14.31 -5.63
C GLU A 221 38.69 -12.92 -6.06
#